data_AF-A0A9W5P2J1-F1
#
_entry.id   AF-A0A9W5P2J1-F1
#
_cell.length_a   1.000
_cell.length_b   1.000
_cell.length_c   1.000
_cell.angle_alpha   90.00
_cell.angle_beta   90.00
_cell.angle_gamma   90.00
#
_symmetry.space_group_name_H-M   'P 1'
#
loop_
_entity.id
_entity.type
_entity.pdbx_description
1 polymer ?
#
loop_
_entity_poly.entity_id
_entity_poly.type
_entity_poly.pdbx_seq_one_letter_code
_entity_poly.pdbx_strand_id
1 'polypeptide(L)' 'MDKEYEELIVRSFFQKKIQDRIIFELTSPKKRVKALGRLAHNHDTILNSMYFESIPKNMEQRILVT' A
#
# COMPACT_ATOMS: atom_id res chain seq x y z
N MET A 1 14.29 -6.32 1.97
CA MET A 1 13.14 -6.75 1.16
C MET A 1 13.64 -7.06 -0.22
N ASP A 2 13.04 -8.06 -0.85
CA ASP A 2 13.36 -8.47 -2.20
C ASP A 2 12.75 -7.46 -3.20
N LYS A 3 13.58 -6.97 -4.12
CA LYS A 3 13.19 -5.90 -5.04
C LYS A 3 12.18 -6.37 -6.08
N GLU A 4 12.25 -7.62 -6.52
CA GLU A 4 11.37 -8.17 -7.55
C GLU A 4 9.94 -8.28 -7.00
N TYR A 5 9.81 -8.76 -5.76
CA TYR A 5 8.53 -8.79 -5.07
C TYR A 5 8.00 -7.38 -4.76
N GLU A 6 8.84 -6.45 -4.32
CA GLU A 6 8.43 -5.05 -4.11
C GLU A 6 7.88 -4.44 -5.41
N GLU A 7 8.58 -4.62 -6.53
CA GLU A 7 8.14 -4.10 -7.82
C GLU A 7 6.84 -4.77 -8.30
N LEU A 8 6.71 -6.09 -8.17
CA LEU A 8 5.50 -6.82 -8.52
C LEU A 8 4.29 -6.31 -7.73
N ILE A 9 4.42 -6.15 -6.41
CA ILE A 9 3.36 -5.63 -5.54
C ILE A 9 2.96 -4.22 -5.99
N VAL A 10 3.95 -3.34 -6.22
CA VAL A 10 3.67 -1.95 -6.63
C VAL A 10 2.96 -1.90 -7.98
N ARG A 11 3.44 -2.67 -8.96
CA ARG A 11 2.85 -2.69 -10.30
C ARG A 11 1.44 -3.27 -10.32
N SER A 12 1.12 -4.19 -9.41
CA SER A 12 -0.17 -4.87 -9.36
C SER A 12 -1.24 -4.04 -8.64
N PHE A 13 -0.90 -3.47 -7.47
CA PHE A 13 -1.90 -2.94 -6.53
C PHE A 13 -1.94 -1.41 -6.44
N PHE A 14 -0.95 -0.69 -6.96
CA PHE A 14 -0.88 0.77 -6.81
C PHE A 14 -1.45 1.49 -8.05
N GLN A 15 -1.96 2.70 -7.84
CA GLN A 15 -2.42 3.58 -8.91
C GLN A 15 -1.30 3.81 -9.93
N LYS A 16 -1.59 3.63 -11.23
CA LYS A 16 -0.58 3.68 -12.31
C LYS A 16 0.31 4.93 -12.25
N LYS A 17 -0.29 6.09 -11.98
CA LYS A 17 0.37 7.40 -11.88
C LYS A 17 1.44 7.51 -10.79
N ILE A 18 1.46 6.62 -9.80
CA ILE A 18 2.39 6.70 -8.66
C ILE A 18 3.36 5.52 -8.57
N GLN A 19 3.18 4.48 -9.40
CA GLN A 19 3.99 3.25 -9.35
C GLN A 19 5.49 3.54 -9.42
N ASP A 20 5.95 4.28 -10.43
CA ASP A 20 7.38 4.57 -10.64
C ASP A 20 7.97 5.39 -9.47
N ARG A 21 7.18 6.31 -8.91
CA ARG A 21 7.59 7.08 -7.73
C ARG A 21 7.77 6.18 -6.51
N ILE A 22 6.85 5.25 -6.27
CA ILE A 22 6.94 4.32 -5.13
C ILE A 22 8.16 3.40 -5.31
N ILE A 23 8.33 2.81 -6.49
CA ILE A 23 9.50 1.97 -6.82
C ILE A 23 10.80 2.73 -6.53
N PHE A 24 10.92 3.97 -7.02
CA PHE A 24 12.08 4.82 -6.75
C PHE A 24 12.30 5.09 -5.26
N GLU A 25 11.25 5.40 -4.52
CA GLU A 25 11.36 5.70 -3.09
C GLU A 25 11.70 4.46 -2.26
N LEU A 26 11.28 3.26 -2.66
CA LEU A 26 11.62 2.01 -1.97
C LEU A 26 13.11 1.65 -2.08
N THR A 27 13.84 2.18 -3.07
CA THR A 27 15.28 1.91 -3.25
C THR A 27 16.17 2.47 -2.13
N SER A 28 15.72 3.48 -1.38
CA SER A 28 16.51 4.16 -0.35
C SER A 28 15.88 3.95 1.03
N PRO A 29 16.64 3.54 2.07
CA PRO A 29 16.09 3.33 3.41
C PRO A 29 15.34 4.55 3.96
N LYS A 30 15.91 5.76 3.77
CA LYS A 30 15.30 7.01 4.23
C LYS A 30 14.01 7.33 3.47
N LYS A 31 13.98 7.10 2.16
CA LYS A 31 12.79 7.35 1.34
C LYS A 31 11.71 6.29 1.58
N ARG A 32 12.09 5.03 1.82
CA ARG A 32 11.19 3.92 2.16
C ARG A 32 10.32 4.26 3.36
N VAL A 33 10.92 4.74 4.46
CA VAL A 33 10.15 5.14 5.66
C VAL A 33 9.10 6.20 5.29
N LYS A 34 9.47 7.19 4.49
CA LYS A 34 8.55 8.24 4.03
C LYS A 34 7.47 7.72 3.07
N ALA A 35 7.81 6.76 2.20
CA ALA A 35 6.87 6.14 1.27
C ALA A 35 5.80 5.34 2.03
N LEU A 36 6.23 4.50 2.98
CA LEU A 36 5.35 3.69 3.80
C LEU A 36 4.48 4.54 4.73
N GLY A 37 5.03 5.61 5.30
CA GLY A 37 4.24 6.58 6.07
C GLY A 37 3.12 7.20 5.25
N ARG A 38 3.38 7.65 4.02
CA ARG A 38 2.32 8.16 3.14
C ARG A 38 1.31 7.08 2.76
N LEU A 39 1.76 5.85 2.52
CA LEU A 39 0.88 4.73 2.19
C LEU A 39 -0.16 4.50 3.30
N ALA A 40 0.26 4.54 4.57
CA ALA A 40 -0.66 4.37 5.70
C ALA A 40 -1.74 5.46 5.75
N HIS A 41 -1.36 6.72 5.55
CA HIS A 41 -2.28 7.86 5.67
C HIS A 41 -3.15 8.11 4.43
N ASN A 42 -2.67 7.74 3.24
CA ASN A 42 -3.29 8.10 1.97
C ASN A 42 -3.57 6.85 1.11
N HIS A 43 -3.88 5.72 1.75
CA HIS A 43 -4.05 4.43 1.08
C HIS A 43 -5.13 4.47 -0.02
N ASP A 44 -6.21 5.21 0.20
CA ASP A 44 -7.33 5.46 -0.71
C ASP A 44 -6.93 6.14 -2.03
N THR A 45 -5.87 6.96 -2.01
CA THR A 45 -5.37 7.69 -3.19
C THR A 45 -4.14 7.02 -3.83
N ILE A 46 -3.47 6.13 -3.10
CA ILE A 46 -2.23 5.46 -3.53
C ILE A 46 -2.50 4.06 -4.08
N LEU A 47 -3.39 3.30 -3.45
CA LEU A 47 -3.77 1.97 -3.89
C LEU A 47 -4.90 2.04 -4.93
N ASN A 48 -4.96 1.03 -5.78
CA ASN A 48 -6.05 0.89 -6.72
C ASN A 48 -7.30 0.36 -5.98
N SER A 49 -8.34 1.20 -5.91
CA SER A 49 -9.60 0.89 -5.22
C SER A 49 -10.33 -0.31 -5.80
N MET A 50 -9.99 -0.76 -7.01
CA MET A 50 -10.48 -2.01 -7.59
C MET A 50 -10.18 -3.24 -6.70
N TYR A 51 -9.10 -3.19 -5.91
CA TYR A 51 -8.71 -4.27 -5.01
C TYR A 51 -9.19 -4.06 -3.57
N PHE A 52 -10.03 -3.06 -3.31
CA PHE A 52 -10.57 -2.84 -1.98
C PHE A 52 -11.84 -3.66 -1.82
N GLU A 53 -11.88 -4.44 -0.74
CA GLU A 53 -13.09 -5.12 -0.29
C GLU A 53 -13.61 -4.42 0.96
N SER A 54 -14.91 -4.16 1.01
CA SER A 54 -15.53 -3.67 2.22
C SER A 54 -15.52 -4.80 3.25
N ILE A 55 -15.09 -4.48 4.47
CA ILE A 55 -15.22 -5.41 5.57
C ILE A 55 -16.72 -5.50 5.90
N PRO A 56 -17.33 -6.70 5.87
CA PRO A 56 -18.71 -6.85 6.25
C PRO A 56 -18.92 -6.36 7.69
N LYS A 57 -20.00 -5.61 7.93
CA LYS A 57 -20.29 -4.94 9.23
C LYS A 57 -20.35 -5.90 10.43
N ASN A 58 -20.57 -7.19 10.20
CA ASN A 58 -20.56 -8.24 11.23
C ASN A 58 -19.15 -8.74 11.59
N MET A 59 -18.11 -8.39 10.82
CA MET A 59 -16.70 -8.70 11.12
C MET A 59 -15.99 -7.59 11.89
N GLU A 60 -16.45 -6.33 11.79
CA GLU A 60 -15.86 -5.18 12.49
C GLU A 60 -15.85 -5.37 14.02
N GLN A 61 -16.85 -6.06 14.57
CA GLN A 61 -16.97 -6.31 16.02
C GLN A 61 -15.94 -7.32 16.56
N ARG A 62 -15.30 -8.12 15.71
CA ARG A 62 -14.35 -9.18 16.14
C ARG A 62 -12.91 -8.69 16.28
N ILE A 63 -12.54 -7.57 15.65
CA ILE A 63 -11.16 -7.06 15.65
C ILE A 63 -10.88 -6.21 16.91
N LEU A 64 -11.93 -5.68 17.54
CA LEU A 64 -11.82 -4.86 18.77
C LEU A 64 -11.83 -5.67 20.07
N VAL A 65 -11.73 -7.00 20.00
CA VAL A 65 -11.70 -7.89 21.18
C VAL A 65 -10.41 -8.73 21.15
N THR A 66 -9.27 -8.08 21.35
CA THR A 66 -7.97 -8.67 21.73
C THR A 66 -7.13 -7.59 22.39
#